data_AF-A0A1J5HIQ6-F1
#
_entry.id   AF-A0A1J5HIQ6-F1
#
_cell.length_a   1.000
_cell.length_b   1.000
_cell.length_c   1.000
_cell.angle_alpha   90.00
_cell.angle_beta   90.00
_cell.angle_gamma   90.00
#
_symmetry.space_group_name_H-M   'P 1'
#
loop_
_entity.id
_entity.type
_entity.pdbx_description
1 polymer ?
#
loop_
_entity_poly.entity_id
_entity_poly.type
_entity_poly.pdbx_seq_one_letter_code
_entity_poly.pdbx_strand_id
1 'polypeptide(L)'
;MEPCETSPLLKPLYAVILIIVAAFLIPMYGLNFDNYPETELVNYSFIWVPCLAFSLVGLATTRKERPLLLALSGAVASFVLLFAFFEILWPLL
;
A
#
# COMPACT_ATOMS: atom_id res chain seq x y z
N MET A 1 0.06 12.69 30.62
CA MET A 1 -0.10 12.06 29.29
C MET A 1 0.82 10.86 29.31
N GLU A 2 0.28 9.67 29.49
CA GLU A 2 1.09 8.44 29.44
C GLU A 2 1.61 8.24 28.02
N PRO A 3 2.90 7.93 27.84
CA PRO A 3 3.44 7.61 26.52
C PRO A 3 2.73 6.34 26.03
N CYS A 4 1.97 6.48 24.94
CA CYS A 4 1.37 5.35 24.26
C CYS A 4 2.51 4.51 23.67
N GLU A 5 2.89 3.45 24.37
CA GLU A 5 3.86 2.46 23.88
C GLU A 5 3.38 1.90 22.55
N THR A 6 4.06 2.26 21.46
CA THR A 6 3.89 1.57 20.19
C THR A 6 4.24 0.12 20.41
N SER A 7 3.25 -0.79 20.29
CA SER A 7 3.49 -2.21 20.50
C SER A 7 4.69 -2.67 19.65
N PRO A 8 5.62 -3.45 20.21
CA PRO A 8 6.86 -3.84 19.52
C PRO A 8 6.61 -4.66 18.23
N LEU A 9 5.34 -5.04 18.00
CA LEU A 9 4.89 -5.84 16.86
C LEU A 9 4.47 -5.02 15.63
N LEU A 10 4.22 -3.71 15.76
CA LEU A 10 3.73 -2.88 14.63
C LEU A 10 4.78 -2.70 13.53
N LYS A 11 6.03 -2.42 13.91
CA LYS A 11 7.13 -2.24 12.97
C LYS A 11 7.44 -3.51 12.15
N PRO A 12 7.59 -4.70 12.76
CA PRO A 12 7.77 -5.93 11.98
C PRO A 12 6.53 -6.25 11.14
N LEU A 13 5.31 -5.97 11.60
CA LEU A 13 4.10 -6.15 10.79
C LEU A 13 4.15 -5.33 9.48
N TYR A 14 4.45 -4.03 9.55
CA TYR A 14 4.55 -3.20 8.35
C TYR A 14 5.67 -3.68 7.41
N ALA A 15 6.81 -4.12 7.97
CA ALA A 15 7.91 -4.66 7.17
C ALA A 15 7.53 -5.97 6.48
N VAL A 16 6.82 -6.88 7.15
CA VAL A 16 6.33 -8.14 6.57
C VAL A 16 5.36 -7.87 5.43
N ILE A 17 4.40 -6.95 5.61
CA ILE A 17 3.46 -6.59 4.54
C ILE A 17 4.21 -6.04 3.33
N LEU A 18 5.20 -5.17 3.54
CA LEU A 18 6.02 -4.63 2.45
C LEU A 18 6.79 -5.73 1.69
N ILE A 19 7.34 -6.71 2.42
CA ILE A 19 8.04 -7.86 1.82
C ILE A 19 7.07 -8.71 0.99
N ILE A 20 5.86 -8.99 1.51
CA ILE A 20 4.83 -9.74 0.79
C ILE A 20 4.43 -9.00 -0.49
N VAL A 21 4.19 -7.69 -0.42
CA VAL A 21 3.85 -6.88 -1.59
C VAL A 21 4.99 -6.93 -2.62
N ALA A 22 6.24 -6.75 -2.20
CA ALA A 22 7.38 -6.82 -3.10
C ALA A 22 7.52 -8.21 -3.76
N ALA A 23 7.33 -9.28 -2.99
CA ALA A 23 7.38 -10.66 -3.48
C ALA A 23 6.30 -10.97 -4.51
N PHE A 24 5.15 -10.30 -4.47
CA PHE A 24 4.10 -10.41 -5.49
C PHE A 24 4.37 -9.53 -6.72
N LEU A 25 4.87 -8.30 -6.52
CA LEU A 25 5.11 -7.36 -7.61
C LEU A 25 6.21 -7.81 -8.56
N ILE A 26 7.32 -8.35 -8.04
CA ILE A 26 8.47 -8.78 -8.84
C ILE A 26 8.08 -9.83 -9.90
N PRO A 27 7.43 -10.96 -9.57
CA PRO A 27 7.04 -11.94 -10.57
C PRO A 27 5.90 -11.45 -11.47
N MET A 28 4.99 -10.62 -10.97
CA MET A 28 3.87 -10.10 -11.77
C MET A 28 4.36 -9.13 -12.86
N TYR A 29 5.12 -8.11 -12.49
CA TYR A 29 5.59 -7.06 -13.41
C TYR A 29 6.98 -7.35 -14.02
N GLY A 30 7.80 -8.20 -13.39
CA GLY A 30 9.15 -8.50 -13.88
C GLY A 30 9.24 -9.73 -14.77
N LEU A 31 8.38 -10.73 -14.55
CA LEU A 31 8.43 -12.00 -15.29
C LEU A 31 7.22 -12.21 -16.21
N ASN A 32 6.07 -11.64 -15.88
CA ASN A 32 4.80 -11.91 -16.56
C ASN A 32 4.12 -10.67 -17.14
N PHE A 33 4.83 -9.54 -17.26
CA PHE A 33 4.24 -8.29 -17.76
C PHE A 33 3.55 -8.48 -19.12
N ASP A 34 4.20 -9.17 -20.05
CA ASP A 34 3.67 -9.43 -21.40
C ASP A 34 2.50 -10.44 -21.42
N ASN A 35 2.30 -11.18 -20.32
CA ASN A 35 1.26 -12.22 -20.22
C ASN A 35 -0.08 -11.68 -19.70
N TYR A 36 -0.11 -10.46 -19.16
CA TYR A 36 -1.31 -9.86 -18.57
C TYR A 36 -1.81 -8.68 -19.42
N PRO A 37 -3.11 -8.62 -19.73
CA PRO A 37 -3.68 -7.43 -20.35
C PRO A 37 -3.58 -6.25 -19.37
N GLU A 38 -3.44 -5.05 -19.92
CA GLU A 38 -3.30 -3.81 -19.15
C GLU A 38 -4.42 -3.63 -18.10
N THR A 39 -5.66 -3.97 -18.46
CA THR A 39 -6.80 -3.91 -17.53
C THR A 39 -6.64 -4.82 -16.31
N GLU A 40 -6.02 -6.00 -16.46
CA GLU A 40 -5.76 -6.89 -15.31
C GLU A 40 -4.63 -6.33 -14.43
N LEU A 41 -3.56 -5.79 -15.03
CA LEU A 41 -2.48 -5.13 -14.28
C LEU A 41 -3.00 -3.93 -13.48
N VAL A 42 -3.96 -3.18 -14.05
CA VAL A 42 -4.66 -2.09 -13.35
C VAL A 42 -5.50 -2.64 -12.20
N ASN A 43 -6.28 -3.71 -12.40
CA ASN A 43 -7.07 -4.32 -11.32
C ASN A 43 -6.19 -4.81 -10.16
N TYR A 44 -5.01 -5.38 -10.45
CA TYR A 44 -4.07 -5.78 -9.41
C TYR A 44 -3.54 -4.60 -8.58
N SER A 45 -3.43 -3.41 -9.17
CA SER A 45 -2.98 -2.19 -8.46
C SER A 45 -3.90 -1.75 -7.33
N PHE A 46 -5.21 -2.01 -7.43
CA PHE A 46 -6.15 -1.74 -6.34
C PHE A 46 -5.90 -2.58 -5.09
N ILE A 47 -5.17 -3.69 -5.21
CA ILE A 47 -4.83 -4.57 -4.08
C ILE A 47 -3.49 -4.16 -3.49
N TRP A 48 -2.45 -4.03 -4.32
CA TRP A 48 -1.10 -3.84 -3.82
C TRP A 48 -0.78 -2.40 -3.43
N VAL A 49 -1.36 -1.38 -4.09
CA VAL A 49 -1.06 0.03 -3.78
C VAL A 49 -1.52 0.41 -2.36
N PRO A 50 -2.74 0.06 -1.90
CA PRO A 50 -3.14 0.33 -0.52
C PRO A 50 -2.28 -0.39 0.51
N CYS A 51 -1.88 -1.65 0.24
CA CYS A 51 -0.97 -2.39 1.11
C CYS A 51 0.40 -1.73 1.21
N LEU A 52 0.91 -1.21 0.09
CA LEU A 52 2.17 -0.49 0.03
C LEU A 52 2.08 0.85 0.76
N ALA A 53 1.02 1.63 0.53
CA ALA A 53 0.77 2.89 1.24
C ALA A 53 0.63 2.68 2.75
N PHE A 54 -0.13 1.66 3.17
CA PHE A 54 -0.26 1.26 4.57
C PHE A 54 1.11 0.99 5.21
N SER A 55 1.94 0.18 4.54
CA SER A 55 3.25 -0.23 5.04
C SER A 55 4.23 0.94 5.11
N LEU A 56 4.28 1.78 4.08
CA LEU A 56 5.17 2.94 4.01
C LEU A 56 4.77 4.01 5.03
N VAL A 57 3.48 4.38 5.09
CA VAL A 57 2.98 5.36 6.05
C VAL A 57 3.12 4.82 7.47
N GLY A 58 2.83 3.54 7.69
CA GLY A 58 3.05 2.85 8.97
C GLY A 58 4.50 2.90 9.41
N LEU A 59 5.44 2.48 8.56
CA LEU A 59 6.88 2.54 8.84
C LEU A 59 7.36 3.97 9.11
N ALA A 60 6.94 4.94 8.30
CA ALA A 60 7.31 6.35 8.46
C ALA A 60 6.77 6.95 9.77
N THR A 61 5.63 6.47 10.26
CA THR A 61 4.96 7.00 11.45
C THR A 61 5.22 6.19 12.72
N THR A 62 5.99 5.09 12.67
CA THR A 62 6.33 4.26 13.85
C THR A 62 6.96 5.02 15.02
N ARG A 63 7.46 6.24 14.82
CA ARG A 63 7.99 7.12 15.89
C ARG A 63 6.94 8.02 16.56
N LYS A 64 5.69 8.01 16.09
CA LYS A 64 4.59 8.86 16.59
C LYS A 64 3.63 8.05 17.47
N GLU A 65 2.88 8.74 18.34
CA GLU A 65 1.92 8.13 19.28
C GLU A 65 0.72 7.44 18.62
N ARG A 66 0.43 7.71 17.33
CA ARG A 66 -0.74 7.16 16.61
C ARG A 66 -0.37 6.59 15.24
N PRO A 67 0.56 5.62 15.16
CA PRO A 67 1.09 5.15 13.88
C PRO A 67 0.04 4.38 13.07
N LEU A 68 -0.83 3.62 13.75
CA LEU A 68 -1.81 2.75 13.08
C LEU A 68 -2.95 3.55 12.44
N LEU A 69 -3.50 4.56 13.12
CA LEU A 69 -4.53 5.44 12.56
C LEU A 69 -4.01 6.18 11.33
N LEU A 70 -2.76 6.67 11.39
CA LEU A 70 -2.12 7.33 10.26
C LEU A 70 -1.89 6.36 9.09
N ALA A 71 -1.35 5.17 9.36
CA ALA A 71 -1.15 4.12 8.35
C ALA A 71 -2.46 3.74 7.66
N LEU A 72 -3.53 3.54 8.45
CA LEU A 72 -4.85 3.20 7.94
C LEU A 72 -5.43 4.34 7.09
N SER A 73 -5.31 5.59 7.55
CA SER A 73 -5.76 6.75 6.77
C SER A 73 -5.02 6.86 5.43
N GLY A 74 -3.72 6.56 5.41
CA GLY A 74 -2.93 6.51 4.19
C GLY A 74 -3.38 5.41 3.23
N ALA A 75 -3.70 4.22 3.77
CA ALA A 75 -4.23 3.12 2.98
C ALA A 75 -5.58 3.47 2.34
N VAL A 76 -6.52 3.99 3.13
CA VAL A 76 -7.84 4.41 2.64
C VAL A 76 -7.72 5.53 1.61
N ALA A 77 -6.88 6.54 1.89
CA ALA A 77 -6.64 7.64 0.95
C ALA A 77 -6.04 7.14 -0.37
N SER A 78 -5.11 6.19 -0.32
CA SER A 78 -4.52 5.62 -1.53
C SER A 78 -5.52 4.84 -2.37
N PHE A 79 -6.48 4.14 -1.75
CA PHE A 79 -7.56 3.47 -2.47
C PHE A 79 -8.46 4.47 -3.20
N VAL A 80 -8.85 5.55 -2.52
CA VAL A 80 -9.67 6.63 -3.10
C VAL A 80 -8.93 7.33 -4.24
N LEU A 81 -7.63 7.60 -4.07
CA LEU A 81 -6.81 8.21 -5.10
C LEU A 81 -6.62 7.29 -6.31
N LEU A 82 -6.46 5.98 -6.11
CA LEU A 82 -6.41 5.02 -7.22
C LEU A 82 -7.70 5.01 -8.02
N PHE A 83 -8.82 4.95 -7.32
CA PHE A 83 -10.13 4.99 -7.95
C PHE A 83 -10.32 6.28 -8.75
N ALA A 84 -10.01 7.44 -8.14
CA ALA A 84 -10.07 8.72 -8.84
C ALA A 84 -9.13 8.77 -10.05
N PHE A 85 -7.93 8.20 -9.95
CA PHE A 85 -7.00 8.15 -11.07
C PHE A 85 -7.54 7.31 -12.22
N PHE A 86 -7.99 6.07 -11.96
CA PHE A 86 -8.42 5.16 -13.02
C PHE A 86 -9.81 5.46 -13.58
N GLU A 87 -10.72 6.04 -12.80
CA GLU A 87 -12.08 6.37 -13.28
C GLU A 87 -12.17 7.77 -13.88
N ILE A 88 -11.34 8.71 -13.43
CA ILE A 88 -11.45 10.12 -13.85
C ILE A 88 -10.29 10.52 -14.75
N LEU A 89 -9.05 10.25 -14.36
CA LEU A 89 -7.87 10.71 -15.10
C LEU A 89 -7.48 9.80 -16.26
N TRP A 90 -7.57 8.48 -16.07
CA TRP A 90 -7.18 7.49 -17.07
C TRP A 90 -8.01 7.56 -18.36
N PRO A 91 -9.34 7.72 -18.33
CA PRO A 91 -10.12 7.85 -19.57
C PRO A 91 -9.85 9.15 -20.35
N LEU A 92 -9.13 10.11 -19.74
CA LEU A 92 -8.77 11.39 -20.36
C LEU A 92 -7.37 11.36 -21.01
N LEU A 93 -6.58 10.30 -20.77
CA LEU A 93 -5.23 10.09 -21.33
C LEU A 93 -5.30 9.28 -22.63
#